data_AF-A0A0P0UYP8-F1
#
_entry.id   AF-A0A0P0UYP8-F1
#
_cell.length_a   1.000
_cell.length_b   1.000
_cell.length_c   1.000
_cell.angle_alpha   90.00
_cell.angle_beta   90.00
_cell.angle_gamma   90.00
#
_symmetry.space_group_name_H-M   'P 1'
#
loop_
_entity.id
_entity.type
_entity.pdbx_description
1 polymer ?
#
loop_
_entity_poly.entity_id
_entity_poly.type
_entity_poly.pdbx_seq_one_letter_code
_entity_poly.pdbx_strand_id
1 'polypeptide(L)'
;MALNPLFTVTFDVSSGDNYGDFIAGIRSRVANPRHFSRNRPVLPPVEPPPPPRRWFHVVLRASPTAALTLATRADNLYLEGFRSSDGRWWELTPGILGAAPGGAAATYVGFGGSYRDLLGDTDRLTVVTLGPQQMAQAVNALAARRPADLANGAAQRRAMDAVAALLLMVHEATRFQTVSRLVAGLMHPKAASKSGAITTAMRKQVNGWQVLSAAMLGTDARPPARFAPLRDMGVDTVEEAAATVGILLFVEVPGGMTAARALQLFHHGN
;
A
#
# COMPACT_ATOMS: atom_id res chain seq x y z
N MET A 1 -12.40 -11.89 6.72
CA MET A 1 -12.87 -11.91 5.31
C MET A 1 -12.62 -10.54 4.70
N ALA A 2 -12.35 -10.44 3.39
CA ALA A 2 -12.02 -9.17 2.75
C ALA A 2 -13.11 -8.09 2.91
N LEU A 3 -14.36 -8.52 3.04
CA LEU A 3 -15.53 -7.65 3.19
C LEU A 3 -15.92 -7.36 4.65
N ASN A 4 -15.17 -7.90 5.60
CA ASN A 4 -15.27 -7.56 7.03
C ASN A 4 -13.92 -7.00 7.49
N PRO A 5 -13.65 -5.70 7.23
CA PRO A 5 -12.35 -5.10 7.51
C PRO A 5 -12.13 -4.94 9.02
N LEU A 6 -10.87 -5.08 9.46
CA LEU A 6 -10.45 -4.78 10.83
C LEU A 6 -10.72 -3.31 11.20
N PHE A 7 -10.57 -2.42 10.23
CA PHE A 7 -10.91 -1.01 10.34
C PHE A 7 -11.10 -0.40 8.94
N THR A 8 -11.74 0.76 8.90
CA THR A 8 -11.82 1.60 7.70
C THR A 8 -11.16 2.95 7.99
N VAL A 9 -10.33 3.43 7.06
CA VAL A 9 -9.79 4.80 7.07
C VAL A 9 -10.36 5.57 5.90
N THR A 10 -10.62 6.86 6.08
CA THR A 10 -11.14 7.73 5.02
C THR A 10 -10.17 8.88 4.78
N PHE A 11 -9.99 9.26 3.51
CA PHE A 11 -9.27 10.45 3.10
C PHE A 11 -10.09 11.25 2.10
N ASP A 12 -10.30 12.53 2.41
CA ASP A 12 -10.98 13.49 1.54
C ASP A 12 -9.94 14.20 0.67
N VAL A 13 -9.87 13.80 -0.61
CA VAL A 13 -8.85 14.24 -1.58
C VAL A 13 -8.88 15.76 -1.80
N SER A 14 -10.05 16.39 -1.68
CA SER A 14 -10.24 17.83 -1.87
C SER A 14 -9.65 18.68 -0.74
N SER A 15 -9.45 18.12 0.45
CA SER A 15 -8.96 18.87 1.61
C SER A 15 -7.43 18.96 1.64
N GLY A 16 -6.72 17.90 1.23
CA GLY A 16 -5.25 17.85 1.12
C GLY A 16 -4.44 17.96 2.43
N ASP A 17 -4.97 18.63 3.44
CA ASP A 17 -4.24 19.12 4.63
C ASP A 17 -3.81 18.05 5.63
N ASN A 18 -4.46 16.88 5.61
CA ASN A 18 -4.24 15.82 6.60
C ASN A 18 -3.67 14.53 5.99
N TYR A 19 -3.11 14.59 4.77
CA TYR A 19 -2.60 13.40 4.09
C TYR A 19 -1.52 12.66 4.91
N GLY A 20 -0.62 13.41 5.56
CA GLY A 20 0.41 12.84 6.44
C GLY A 20 -0.19 12.04 7.60
N ASP A 21 -1.20 12.60 8.27
CA ASP A 21 -1.90 11.97 9.39
C ASP A 21 -2.70 10.75 8.93
N PHE A 22 -3.34 10.83 7.77
CA PHE A 22 -4.04 9.70 7.14
C PHE A 22 -3.09 8.50 6.95
N ILE A 23 -1.92 8.71 6.35
CA ILE A 23 -0.92 7.65 6.16
C ILE A 23 -0.34 7.15 7.48
N ALA A 24 -0.06 8.05 8.43
CA ALA A 24 0.45 7.67 9.76
C ALA A 24 -0.58 6.82 10.54
N GLY A 25 -1.85 7.17 10.46
CA GLY A 25 -2.96 6.44 11.06
C GLY A 25 -3.10 5.01 10.51
N ILE A 26 -2.88 4.81 9.21
CA ILE A 26 -2.82 3.45 8.63
C ILE A 26 -1.69 2.67 9.27
N ARG A 27 -0.45 3.19 9.23
CA ARG A 27 0.75 2.52 9.77
C ARG A 27 0.55 2.09 11.21
N SER A 28 -0.01 2.96 12.05
CA SER A 28 -0.27 2.67 13.46
C SER A 28 -1.26 1.50 13.66
N ARG A 29 -2.33 1.42 12.86
CA ARG A 29 -3.39 0.42 13.02
C ARG A 29 -3.04 -0.95 12.46
N VAL A 30 -2.16 -1.04 11.47
CA VAL A 30 -1.72 -2.33 10.90
C VAL A 30 -0.49 -2.91 11.61
N ALA A 31 0.23 -2.11 12.39
CA ALA A 31 1.46 -2.51 13.06
C ALA A 31 1.23 -3.67 14.05
N ASN A 32 2.25 -4.51 14.20
CA ASN A 32 2.38 -5.35 15.38
C ASN A 32 2.84 -4.48 16.55
N PRO A 33 2.01 -4.25 17.59
CA PRO A 33 2.34 -3.35 18.69
C PRO A 33 3.50 -3.85 19.57
N ARG A 34 3.99 -5.07 19.34
CA ARG A 34 5.11 -5.67 20.08
C ARG A 34 6.35 -5.89 19.22
N HIS A 35 6.37 -5.39 17.97
CA HIS A 35 7.51 -5.55 17.09
C HIS A 35 7.82 -4.25 16.34
N PHE A 36 8.93 -3.63 16.75
CA PHE A 36 9.47 -2.42 16.14
C PHE A 36 10.95 -2.64 15.82
N SER A 37 11.41 -2.05 14.71
CA SER A 37 12.82 -1.98 14.34
C SER A 37 13.19 -0.52 14.21
N ARG A 38 14.16 -0.05 15.00
CA ARG A 38 14.64 1.36 14.97
C ARG A 38 13.51 2.39 15.03
N ASN A 39 12.57 2.18 15.96
CA ASN A 39 11.37 3.02 16.14
C ASN A 39 10.43 3.08 14.91
N ARG A 40 10.53 2.10 14.01
CA ARG A 40 9.59 1.90 12.89
C ARG A 40 8.71 0.68 13.17
N PRO A 41 7.39 0.77 12.91
CA PRO A 41 6.50 -0.36 13.09
C PRO A 41 6.88 -1.49 12.12
N VAL A 42 6.62 -2.74 12.53
CA VAL A 42 6.70 -3.93 11.68
C VAL A 42 5.30 -4.50 11.54
N LEU A 43 4.90 -4.91 10.34
CA LEU A 43 3.65 -5.65 10.14
C LEU A 43 3.71 -6.99 10.90
N PRO A 44 2.57 -7.54 11.35
CA PRO A 44 2.55 -8.94 11.77
C PRO A 44 2.81 -9.86 10.57
N PRO A 45 3.34 -11.07 10.80
CA PRO A 45 3.48 -12.07 9.74
C PRO A 45 2.14 -12.43 9.09
N VAL A 46 2.19 -12.97 7.88
CA VAL A 46 1.03 -13.59 7.23
C VAL A 46 0.62 -14.83 8.03
N GLU A 47 -0.66 -14.91 8.42
CA GLU A 47 -1.19 -16.03 9.21
C GLU A 47 -1.44 -17.28 8.33
N PRO A 48 -0.87 -18.46 8.67
CA PRO A 48 -1.21 -19.72 8.01
C PRO A 48 -2.45 -20.39 8.65
N PRO A 49 -3.17 -21.27 7.92
CA PRO A 49 -3.08 -21.48 6.48
C PRO A 49 -3.89 -20.42 5.68
N PRO A 50 -3.61 -20.24 4.37
CA PRO A 50 -4.47 -19.50 3.46
C PRO A 50 -5.95 -19.93 3.56
N PRO A 51 -6.91 -19.05 3.19
CA PRO A 51 -6.75 -17.73 2.55
C PRO A 51 -6.41 -16.58 3.53
N PRO A 52 -5.98 -15.39 3.02
CA PRO A 52 -5.70 -14.22 3.87
C PRO A 52 -6.94 -13.78 4.66
N ARG A 53 -6.76 -13.57 5.97
CA ARG A 53 -7.87 -13.31 6.91
C ARG A 53 -7.95 -11.87 7.39
N ARG A 54 -6.85 -11.12 7.33
CA ARG A 54 -6.70 -9.78 7.89
C ARG A 54 -6.72 -8.72 6.79
N TRP A 55 -7.74 -7.87 6.85
CA TRP A 55 -8.04 -6.88 5.82
C TRP A 55 -8.39 -5.54 6.45
N PHE A 56 -8.17 -4.46 5.75
CA PHE A 56 -8.68 -3.15 6.10
C PHE A 56 -9.15 -2.43 4.84
N HIS A 57 -10.04 -1.45 5.02
CA HIS A 57 -10.56 -0.66 3.92
C HIS A 57 -9.97 0.75 3.94
N VAL A 58 -9.65 1.25 2.75
CA VAL A 58 -9.34 2.66 2.51
C VAL A 58 -10.45 3.27 1.68
N VAL A 59 -11.11 4.30 2.19
CA VAL A 59 -12.12 5.06 1.47
C VAL A 59 -11.50 6.38 1.00
N LEU A 60 -11.45 6.59 -0.31
CA LEU A 60 -10.98 7.84 -0.90
C LEU A 60 -12.20 8.61 -1.44
N ARG A 61 -12.36 9.86 -1.02
CA ARG A 61 -13.48 10.72 -1.43
C ARG A 61 -12.95 11.87 -2.29
N ALA A 62 -13.28 11.86 -3.57
CA ALA A 62 -12.93 12.94 -4.49
C ALA A 62 -13.96 14.07 -4.48
N SER A 63 -15.21 13.74 -4.13
CA SER A 63 -16.32 14.68 -3.96
C SER A 63 -17.37 14.06 -3.02
N PRO A 64 -18.42 14.80 -2.61
CA PRO A 64 -19.52 14.24 -1.83
C PRO A 64 -20.25 13.06 -2.49
N THR A 65 -20.15 12.95 -3.82
CA THR A 65 -20.84 11.92 -4.63
C THR A 65 -19.90 10.88 -5.22
N ALA A 66 -18.58 11.06 -5.11
CA ALA A 66 -17.57 10.15 -5.64
C ALA A 66 -16.66 9.64 -4.51
N ALA A 67 -16.94 8.40 -4.08
CA ALA A 67 -16.13 7.66 -3.15
C ALA A 67 -15.69 6.31 -3.74
N LEU A 68 -14.46 5.90 -3.45
CA LEU A 68 -13.90 4.62 -3.83
C LEU A 68 -13.45 3.90 -2.57
N THR A 69 -13.85 2.65 -2.40
CA THR A 69 -13.34 1.79 -1.31
C THR A 69 -12.28 0.84 -1.86
N LEU A 70 -11.13 0.73 -1.20
CA LEU A 70 -10.04 -0.18 -1.53
C LEU A 70 -9.97 -1.29 -0.49
N ALA A 71 -9.96 -2.56 -0.92
CA ALA A 71 -9.73 -3.71 -0.05
C ALA A 71 -8.23 -4.03 0.00
N THR A 72 -7.62 -3.81 1.16
CA THR A 72 -6.18 -3.97 1.36
C THR A 72 -5.89 -5.02 2.42
N ARG A 73 -4.91 -5.88 2.16
CA ARG A 73 -4.42 -6.85 3.14
C ARG A 73 -3.66 -6.16 4.27
N ALA A 74 -3.94 -6.54 5.51
CA ALA A 74 -3.34 -5.91 6.70
C ALA A 74 -2.02 -6.58 7.16
N ASP A 75 -1.53 -7.58 6.42
CA ASP A 75 -0.30 -8.33 6.70
C ASP A 75 0.85 -7.95 5.73
N ASN A 76 0.53 -7.55 4.50
CA ASN A 76 1.53 -7.15 3.48
C ASN A 76 1.16 -5.88 2.71
N LEU A 77 0.04 -5.22 3.04
CA LEU A 77 -0.42 -4.00 2.37
C LEU A 77 -0.67 -4.17 0.87
N TYR A 78 -1.04 -5.37 0.40
CA TYR A 78 -1.41 -5.56 -1.01
C TYR A 78 -2.84 -5.06 -1.23
N LEU A 79 -3.01 -4.25 -2.28
CA LEU A 79 -4.33 -3.93 -2.82
C LEU A 79 -4.82 -5.13 -3.61
N GLU A 80 -5.96 -5.69 -3.22
CA GLU A 80 -6.53 -6.86 -3.89
C GLU A 80 -7.85 -6.54 -4.59
N GLY A 81 -8.39 -5.34 -4.39
CA GLY A 81 -9.53 -4.88 -5.14
C GLY A 81 -10.13 -3.57 -4.64
N PHE A 82 -11.20 -3.15 -5.31
CA PHE A 82 -11.89 -1.90 -5.04
C PHE A 82 -13.39 -2.01 -5.29
N ARG A 83 -14.17 -1.15 -4.65
CA ARG A 83 -15.62 -1.08 -4.79
C ARG A 83 -16.03 0.16 -5.58
N SER A 84 -16.65 -0.03 -6.74
CA SER A 84 -17.22 1.05 -7.55
C SER A 84 -18.51 1.61 -6.94
N SER A 85 -18.98 2.75 -7.45
CA SER A 85 -20.14 3.48 -6.94
C SER A 85 -21.46 2.71 -7.07
N ASP A 86 -21.55 1.77 -8.02
CA ASP A 86 -22.66 0.81 -8.16
C ASP A 86 -22.64 -0.31 -7.10
N GLY A 87 -21.66 -0.27 -6.17
CA GLY A 87 -21.51 -1.22 -5.09
C GLY A 87 -20.78 -2.51 -5.48
N ARG A 88 -20.36 -2.67 -6.74
CA ARG A 88 -19.63 -3.86 -7.22
C ARG A 88 -18.20 -3.88 -6.70
N TRP A 89 -17.76 -5.06 -6.26
CA TRP A 89 -16.36 -5.32 -5.98
C TRP A 89 -15.64 -5.80 -7.22
N TRP A 90 -14.52 -5.15 -7.51
CA TRP A 90 -13.55 -5.52 -8.52
C TRP A 90 -12.32 -6.09 -7.84
N GLU A 91 -11.85 -7.26 -8.27
CA GLU A 91 -10.66 -7.90 -7.69
C GLU A 91 -9.49 -7.91 -8.68
N LEU A 92 -8.28 -7.76 -8.14
CA LEU A 92 -7.00 -7.81 -8.86
C LEU A 92 -6.41 -9.23 -8.87
N THR A 93 -6.89 -10.10 -7.99
CA THR A 93 -6.53 -11.52 -7.96
C THR A 93 -7.82 -12.33 -7.99
N PRO A 94 -8.04 -13.21 -9.00
CA PRO A 94 -9.27 -13.98 -9.10
C PRO A 94 -9.59 -14.79 -7.83
N GLY A 95 -10.80 -14.60 -7.29
CA GLY A 95 -11.33 -15.30 -6.12
C GLY A 95 -10.82 -14.80 -4.76
N ILE A 96 -9.96 -13.78 -4.69
CA ILE A 96 -9.29 -13.39 -3.44
C ILE A 96 -10.21 -12.68 -2.46
N LEU A 97 -11.17 -11.89 -2.95
CA LEU A 97 -12.10 -11.15 -2.09
C LEU A 97 -13.26 -12.02 -1.61
N GLY A 98 -13.55 -13.11 -2.33
CA GLY A 98 -14.72 -13.95 -2.13
C GLY A 98 -16.04 -13.23 -2.49
N ALA A 99 -17.14 -13.73 -1.93
CA ALA A 99 -18.45 -13.11 -2.04
C ALA A 99 -18.90 -12.53 -0.70
N ALA A 100 -19.70 -11.46 -0.74
CA ALA A 100 -20.42 -11.02 0.46
C ALA A 100 -21.48 -12.08 0.83
N PRO A 101 -21.78 -12.29 2.12
CA PRO A 101 -22.93 -13.12 2.50
C PRO A 101 -24.21 -12.64 1.79
N GLY A 102 -24.82 -13.49 0.97
CA GLY A 102 -26.00 -13.15 0.17
C GLY A 102 -25.77 -12.15 -0.96
N GLY A 103 -24.51 -11.82 -1.29
CA GLY A 103 -24.15 -10.88 -2.36
C GLY A 103 -23.46 -11.55 -3.55
N ALA A 104 -23.29 -10.77 -4.62
CA ALA A 104 -22.54 -11.20 -5.78
C ALA A 104 -21.04 -11.38 -5.44
N ALA A 105 -20.41 -12.35 -6.10
CA ALA A 105 -18.96 -12.49 -6.06
C ALA A 105 -18.27 -11.25 -6.67
N ALA A 106 -17.06 -10.97 -6.20
CA ALA A 106 -16.21 -9.97 -6.84
C ALA A 106 -15.98 -10.31 -8.32
N THR A 107 -15.84 -9.27 -9.14
CA THR A 107 -15.59 -9.39 -10.58
C THR A 107 -14.11 -9.17 -10.83
N TYR A 108 -13.41 -10.13 -11.44
CA TYR A 108 -12.02 -9.91 -11.83
C TYR A 108 -11.91 -8.73 -12.80
N VAL A 109 -10.97 -7.81 -12.51
CA VAL A 109 -10.84 -6.56 -13.26
C VAL A 109 -10.17 -6.74 -14.63
N GLY A 110 -9.61 -7.92 -14.90
CA GLY A 110 -8.93 -8.25 -16.15
C GLY A 110 -7.42 -7.98 -16.14
N PHE A 111 -6.85 -7.60 -14.99
CA PHE A 111 -5.41 -7.44 -14.79
C PHE A 111 -5.03 -7.60 -13.31
N GLY A 112 -3.75 -7.92 -13.06
CA GLY A 112 -3.19 -8.06 -11.72
C GLY A 112 -2.80 -6.72 -11.06
N GLY A 113 -2.53 -6.76 -9.76
CA GLY A 113 -2.11 -5.59 -8.97
C GLY A 113 -0.62 -5.27 -9.03
N SER A 114 0.19 -5.99 -9.80
CA SER A 114 1.63 -5.75 -9.89
C SER A 114 1.95 -4.60 -10.84
N TYR A 115 3.03 -3.84 -10.59
CA TYR A 115 3.45 -2.79 -11.53
C TYR A 115 3.83 -3.33 -12.91
N ARG A 116 4.20 -4.61 -13.02
CA ARG A 116 4.40 -5.27 -14.32
C ARG A 116 3.09 -5.40 -15.09
N ASP A 117 2.00 -5.79 -14.44
CA ASP A 117 0.67 -5.86 -15.06
C ASP A 117 0.13 -4.47 -15.40
N LEU A 118 0.35 -3.51 -14.50
CA LEU A 118 -0.22 -2.17 -14.61
C LEU A 118 0.55 -1.29 -15.61
N LEU A 119 1.87 -1.37 -15.64
CA LEU A 119 2.73 -0.45 -16.40
C LEU A 119 3.51 -1.15 -17.52
N GLY A 120 3.56 -2.49 -17.52
CA GLY A 120 4.43 -3.31 -18.39
C GLY A 120 5.82 -3.54 -17.80
N ASP A 121 6.35 -2.55 -17.06
CA ASP A 121 7.65 -2.61 -16.39
C ASP A 121 7.65 -1.74 -15.12
N THR A 122 8.29 -2.23 -14.06
CA THR A 122 8.53 -1.49 -12.82
C THR A 122 9.40 -0.25 -13.01
N ASP A 123 10.20 -0.20 -14.09
CA ASP A 123 11.02 0.96 -14.40
C ASP A 123 10.21 2.20 -14.76
N ARG A 124 8.94 2.01 -15.17
CA ARG A 124 8.01 3.09 -15.51
C ARG A 124 7.35 3.77 -14.31
N LEU A 125 7.67 3.34 -13.08
CA LEU A 125 7.20 4.02 -11.88
C LEU A 125 7.58 5.50 -11.82
N THR A 126 8.74 5.88 -12.38
CA THR A 126 9.25 7.27 -12.38
C THR A 126 8.52 8.19 -13.34
N VAL A 127 7.66 7.66 -14.23
CA VAL A 127 6.84 8.48 -15.14
C VAL A 127 5.37 8.55 -14.70
N VAL A 128 5.00 7.90 -13.60
CA VAL A 128 3.66 8.02 -13.04
C VAL A 128 3.54 9.38 -12.34
N THR A 129 2.67 10.23 -12.87
CA THR A 129 2.38 11.54 -12.27
C THR A 129 1.48 11.36 -11.06
N LEU A 130 1.87 11.97 -9.94
CA LEU A 130 1.19 11.94 -8.65
C LEU A 130 0.75 13.36 -8.27
N GLY A 131 -0.32 13.47 -7.49
CA GLY A 131 -0.84 14.74 -7.02
C GLY A 131 -2.33 14.68 -6.70
N PRO A 132 -2.90 15.71 -6.06
CA PRO A 132 -4.33 15.76 -5.73
C PRO A 132 -5.24 15.53 -6.93
N GLN A 133 -4.93 16.13 -8.08
CA GLN A 133 -5.72 15.96 -9.31
C GLN A 133 -5.66 14.52 -9.82
N GLN A 134 -4.47 13.90 -9.84
CA GLN A 134 -4.28 12.52 -10.30
C GLN A 134 -5.00 11.54 -9.37
N MET A 135 -4.99 11.77 -8.05
CA MET A 135 -5.76 10.97 -7.10
C MET A 135 -7.26 11.09 -7.35
N ALA A 136 -7.78 12.30 -7.53
CA ALA A 136 -9.20 12.53 -7.78
C ALA A 136 -9.64 11.89 -9.10
N GLN A 137 -8.84 12.00 -10.17
CA GLN A 137 -9.10 11.35 -11.45
C GLN A 137 -9.09 9.82 -11.33
N ALA A 138 -8.14 9.25 -10.59
CA ALA A 138 -8.08 7.81 -10.35
C ALA A 138 -9.30 7.31 -9.56
N VAL A 139 -9.70 8.04 -8.50
CA VAL A 139 -10.92 7.75 -7.72
C VAL A 139 -12.15 7.78 -8.62
N ASN A 140 -12.33 8.84 -9.42
CA ASN A 140 -13.47 8.97 -10.31
C ASN A 140 -13.52 7.85 -11.37
N ALA A 141 -12.37 7.51 -11.97
CA ALA A 141 -12.29 6.47 -12.98
C ALA A 141 -12.67 5.09 -12.44
N LEU A 142 -12.17 4.72 -11.27
CA LEU A 142 -12.48 3.42 -10.65
C LEU A 142 -13.87 3.39 -10.03
N ALA A 143 -14.35 4.50 -9.46
CA ALA A 143 -15.69 4.61 -8.90
C ALA A 143 -16.78 4.54 -9.99
N ALA A 144 -16.50 5.02 -11.20
CA ALA A 144 -17.44 4.99 -12.33
C ALA A 144 -17.40 3.68 -13.15
N ARG A 145 -16.47 2.76 -12.83
CA ARG A 145 -16.23 1.55 -13.61
C ARG A 145 -17.45 0.63 -13.66
N ARG A 146 -17.73 0.05 -14.84
CA ARG A 146 -18.86 -0.85 -15.10
C ARG A 146 -18.41 -2.14 -15.81
N PRO A 147 -19.21 -3.23 -15.76
CA PRO A 147 -18.91 -4.47 -16.48
C PRO A 147 -18.61 -4.30 -17.97
N ALA A 148 -19.30 -3.38 -18.66
CA ALA A 148 -19.07 -3.09 -20.08
C ALA A 148 -17.64 -2.57 -20.37
N ASP A 149 -16.94 -2.03 -19.38
CA ASP A 149 -15.57 -1.53 -19.54
C ASP A 149 -14.54 -2.65 -19.69
N LEU A 150 -14.86 -3.89 -19.31
CA LEU A 150 -13.97 -5.03 -19.44
C LEU A 150 -13.57 -5.30 -20.89
N ALA A 151 -14.49 -5.10 -21.83
CA ALA A 151 -14.25 -5.28 -23.26
C ALA A 151 -13.60 -4.05 -23.92
N ASN A 152 -13.47 -2.93 -23.20
CA ASN A 152 -12.95 -1.68 -23.74
C ASN A 152 -11.47 -1.49 -23.35
N GLY A 153 -10.56 -1.66 -24.31
CA GLY A 153 -9.13 -1.53 -24.08
C GLY A 153 -8.68 -0.18 -23.51
N ALA A 154 -9.32 0.92 -23.92
CA ALA A 154 -9.03 2.24 -23.37
C ALA A 154 -9.52 2.38 -21.92
N ALA A 155 -10.66 1.79 -21.58
CA ALA A 155 -11.15 1.74 -20.21
C ALA A 155 -10.28 0.85 -19.31
N GLN A 156 -9.80 -0.28 -19.84
CA GLN A 156 -8.80 -1.13 -19.15
C GLN A 156 -7.51 -0.35 -18.87
N ARG A 157 -6.96 0.36 -19.85
CA ARG A 157 -5.75 1.18 -19.66
C ARG A 157 -5.96 2.25 -18.59
N ARG A 158 -7.07 3.00 -18.66
CA ARG A 158 -7.41 4.00 -17.63
C ARG A 158 -7.51 3.39 -16.23
N ALA A 159 -8.07 2.20 -16.10
CA ALA A 159 -8.16 1.51 -14.81
C ALA A 159 -6.78 1.08 -14.29
N MET A 160 -5.89 0.58 -15.16
CA MET A 160 -4.51 0.25 -14.79
C MET A 160 -3.74 1.49 -14.32
N ASP A 161 -3.84 2.61 -15.04
CA ASP A 161 -3.20 3.87 -14.68
C ASP A 161 -3.72 4.40 -13.33
N ALA A 162 -5.03 4.32 -13.11
CA ALA A 162 -5.65 4.72 -11.85
C ALA A 162 -5.19 3.85 -10.68
N VAL A 163 -5.15 2.52 -10.85
CA VAL A 163 -4.64 1.60 -9.81
C VAL A 163 -3.17 1.88 -9.51
N ALA A 164 -2.33 2.11 -10.51
CA ALA A 164 -0.91 2.42 -10.31
C ALA A 164 -0.71 3.73 -9.52
N ALA A 165 -1.46 4.79 -9.85
CA ALA A 165 -1.42 6.05 -9.11
C ALA A 165 -1.85 5.87 -7.64
N LEU A 166 -2.95 5.14 -7.39
CA LEU A 166 -3.43 4.91 -6.02
C LEU A 166 -2.49 4.00 -5.21
N LEU A 167 -1.87 2.99 -5.82
CA LEU A 167 -0.85 2.17 -5.16
C LEU A 167 0.30 3.05 -4.66
N LEU A 168 0.83 3.94 -5.50
CA LEU A 168 1.90 4.86 -5.09
C LEU A 168 1.44 5.81 -3.97
N MET A 169 0.24 6.37 -4.10
CA MET A 169 -0.25 7.42 -3.21
C MET A 169 -0.93 6.91 -1.94
N VAL A 170 -1.14 5.61 -1.78
CA VAL A 170 -1.71 5.01 -0.57
C VAL A 170 -0.80 3.92 -0.03
N HIS A 171 -0.55 2.88 -0.82
CA HIS A 171 0.16 1.68 -0.36
C HIS A 171 1.67 1.91 -0.25
N GLU A 172 2.32 2.46 -1.28
CA GLU A 172 3.75 2.79 -1.20
C GLU A 172 4.01 3.95 -0.26
N ALA A 173 3.12 4.95 -0.22
CA ALA A 173 3.16 5.97 0.81
C ALA A 173 3.03 5.38 2.23
N THR A 174 2.22 4.34 2.44
CA THR A 174 2.18 3.64 3.73
C THR A 174 3.50 2.93 4.02
N ARG A 175 4.07 2.22 3.03
CA ARG A 175 5.34 1.47 3.15
C ARG A 175 6.56 2.35 3.34
N PHE A 176 6.59 3.56 2.77
CA PHE A 176 7.78 4.43 2.73
C PHE A 176 7.52 5.86 3.17
N GLN A 177 8.38 6.36 4.06
CA GLN A 177 8.37 7.77 4.46
C GLN A 177 8.70 8.68 3.27
N THR A 178 9.67 8.30 2.45
CA THR A 178 10.08 9.05 1.24
C THR A 178 8.91 9.31 0.31
N VAL A 179 8.11 8.26 0.02
CA VAL A 179 6.91 8.37 -0.83
C VAL A 179 5.83 9.20 -0.14
N SER A 180 5.54 8.96 1.14
CA SER A 180 4.53 9.76 1.85
C SER A 180 4.89 11.23 1.95
N ARG A 181 6.17 11.59 2.15
CA ARG A 181 6.63 12.99 2.21
C ARG A 181 6.50 13.68 0.86
N LEU A 182 6.87 13.00 -0.22
CA LEU A 182 6.67 13.51 -1.58
C LEU A 182 5.18 13.81 -1.82
N VAL A 183 4.30 12.84 -1.59
CA VAL A 183 2.87 13.01 -1.85
C VAL A 183 2.26 14.08 -0.93
N ALA A 184 2.62 14.10 0.36
CA ALA A 184 2.21 15.16 1.28
C ALA A 184 2.61 16.56 0.78
N GLY A 185 3.85 16.69 0.29
CA GLY A 185 4.36 17.93 -0.30
C GLY A 185 3.56 18.39 -1.53
N LEU A 186 3.08 17.46 -2.36
CA LEU A 186 2.22 17.75 -3.51
C LEU A 186 0.77 18.11 -3.12
N MET A 187 0.27 17.52 -2.04
CA MET A 187 -1.10 17.72 -1.54
C MET A 187 -1.27 19.05 -0.80
N HIS A 188 -0.22 19.53 -0.13
CA HIS A 188 -0.30 20.72 0.73
C HIS A 188 -0.82 21.95 -0.03
N PRO A 189 -1.74 22.78 0.53
CA PRO A 189 -2.36 23.92 -0.16
C PRO A 189 -1.34 24.88 -0.77
N LYS A 190 -0.26 25.16 -0.03
CA LYS A 190 0.83 26.07 -0.42
C LYS A 190 1.95 25.39 -1.22
N ALA A 191 1.74 24.19 -1.74
CA ALA A 191 2.75 23.49 -2.52
C ALA A 191 3.14 24.30 -3.77
N ALA A 192 4.45 24.45 -4.01
CA ALA A 192 4.97 25.12 -5.21
C ALA A 192 4.61 24.36 -6.50
N SER A 193 4.49 23.03 -6.41
CA SER A 193 3.95 22.19 -7.48
C SER A 193 2.88 21.26 -6.91
N LYS A 194 1.78 21.09 -7.65
CA LYS A 194 0.68 20.18 -7.34
C LYS A 194 0.79 18.84 -8.06
N SER A 195 1.89 18.62 -8.77
CA SER A 195 2.18 17.36 -9.45
C SER A 195 3.66 17.03 -9.43
N GLY A 196 3.98 15.74 -9.38
CA GLY A 196 5.35 15.25 -9.42
C GLY A 196 5.40 13.75 -9.67
N ALA A 197 6.60 13.18 -9.68
CA ALA A 197 6.81 11.75 -9.80
C ALA A 197 7.87 11.29 -8.80
N ILE A 198 7.90 9.99 -8.51
CA ILE A 198 8.94 9.44 -7.63
C ILE A 198 10.31 9.48 -8.31
N THR A 199 11.37 9.60 -7.52
CA THR A 199 12.75 9.54 -8.03
C THR A 199 13.17 8.10 -8.34
N THR A 200 14.29 7.94 -9.05
CA THR A 200 14.92 6.63 -9.30
C THR A 200 15.25 5.87 -8.01
N ALA A 201 15.74 6.56 -6.98
CA ALA A 201 16.02 5.96 -5.68
C ALA A 201 14.73 5.48 -4.99
N MET A 202 13.68 6.30 -5.00
CA MET A 202 12.36 5.92 -4.46
C MET A 202 11.76 4.73 -5.21
N ARG A 203 11.94 4.65 -6.53
CA ARG A 203 11.57 3.46 -7.32
C ARG A 203 12.28 2.21 -6.82
N LYS A 204 13.60 2.28 -6.59
CA LYS A 204 14.39 1.15 -6.07
C LYS A 204 13.92 0.74 -4.67
N GLN A 205 13.53 1.70 -3.83
CA GLN A 205 12.90 1.44 -2.53
C GLN A 205 11.59 0.67 -2.71
N VAL A 206 10.67 1.17 -3.55
CA VAL A 206 9.36 0.53 -3.84
C VAL A 206 9.54 -0.91 -4.33
N ASN A 207 10.42 -1.13 -5.30
CA ASN A 207 10.71 -2.48 -5.82
C ASN A 207 11.43 -3.38 -4.81
N GLY A 208 12.00 -2.81 -3.74
CA GLY A 208 12.86 -3.48 -2.77
C GLY A 208 12.32 -3.45 -1.34
N TRP A 209 11.02 -3.27 -1.11
CA TRP A 209 10.46 -3.14 0.25
C TRP A 209 10.84 -4.30 1.18
N GLN A 210 10.74 -5.54 0.69
CA GLN A 210 11.14 -6.73 1.44
C GLN A 210 12.65 -6.74 1.72
N VAL A 211 13.47 -6.37 0.73
CA VAL A 211 14.94 -6.31 0.87
C VAL A 211 15.34 -5.29 1.94
N LEU A 212 14.77 -4.09 1.89
CA LEU A 212 15.06 -3.03 2.86
C LEU A 212 14.55 -3.41 4.26
N SER A 213 13.37 -4.03 4.36
CA SER A 213 12.82 -4.53 5.63
C SER A 213 13.71 -5.62 6.23
N ALA A 214 14.15 -6.59 5.41
CA ALA A 214 15.06 -7.65 5.84
C ALA A 214 16.43 -7.12 6.29
N ALA A 215 16.99 -6.14 5.54
CA ALA A 215 18.25 -5.52 5.90
C ALA A 215 18.17 -4.83 7.27
N MET A 216 17.07 -4.10 7.55
CA MET A 216 16.83 -3.49 8.86
C MET A 216 16.64 -4.54 9.97
N LEU A 217 15.75 -5.50 9.78
CA LEU A 217 15.49 -6.57 10.77
C LEU A 217 16.74 -7.40 11.06
N GLY A 218 17.60 -7.60 10.05
CA GLY A 218 18.89 -8.25 10.21
C GLY A 218 19.83 -7.54 11.18
N THR A 219 19.75 -6.21 11.29
CA THR A 219 20.57 -5.44 12.27
C THR A 219 20.12 -5.61 13.72
N ASP A 220 18.89 -6.07 13.94
CA ASP A 220 18.32 -6.29 15.27
C ASP A 220 18.50 -7.76 15.73
N ALA A 221 19.04 -8.62 14.86
CA ALA A 221 19.37 -10.01 15.18
C ALA A 221 20.61 -10.12 16.09
N ARG A 222 20.89 -11.34 16.60
CA ARG A 222 22.01 -11.59 17.50
C ARG A 222 23.35 -11.10 16.91
N PRO A 223 24.20 -10.41 17.69
CA PRO A 223 25.48 -9.89 17.22
C PRO A 223 26.44 -10.97 16.66
N PRO A 224 27.36 -10.60 15.75
CA PRO A 224 27.56 -9.25 15.19
C PRO A 224 26.66 -9.00 13.97
N ALA A 225 25.66 -8.14 14.14
CA ALA A 225 24.79 -7.72 13.05
C ALA A 225 25.24 -6.34 12.54
N ARG A 226 25.42 -6.19 11.23
CA ARG A 226 25.80 -4.93 10.58
C ARG A 226 24.89 -4.67 9.38
N PHE A 227 24.57 -3.40 9.17
CA PHE A 227 23.81 -2.98 8.01
C PHE A 227 24.71 -3.02 6.75
N ALA A 228 24.23 -3.65 5.68
CA ALA A 228 24.87 -3.61 4.38
C ALA A 228 24.26 -2.47 3.55
N PRO A 229 25.06 -1.52 3.04
CA PRO A 229 24.57 -0.41 2.22
C PRO A 229 23.75 -0.87 1.01
N LEU A 230 22.60 -0.23 0.79
CA LEU A 230 21.72 -0.39 -0.36
C LEU A 230 21.79 0.89 -1.22
N ARG A 231 22.96 1.11 -1.84
CA ARG A 231 23.32 2.35 -2.54
C ARG A 231 22.33 2.74 -3.64
N ASP A 232 21.79 1.77 -4.37
CA ASP A 232 20.78 2.02 -5.42
C ASP A 232 19.47 2.61 -4.87
N MET A 233 19.18 2.39 -3.58
CA MET A 233 18.04 2.98 -2.87
C MET A 233 18.38 4.33 -2.21
N GLY A 234 19.64 4.76 -2.27
CA GLY A 234 20.14 5.92 -1.53
C GLY A 234 20.16 5.70 -0.02
N VAL A 235 20.49 4.49 0.42
CA VAL A 235 20.51 4.10 1.86
C VAL A 235 21.84 3.43 2.18
N ASP A 236 22.71 4.13 2.89
CA ASP A 236 24.04 3.63 3.30
C ASP A 236 24.06 3.14 4.76
N THR A 237 23.16 3.65 5.59
CA THR A 237 23.09 3.35 7.03
C THR A 237 21.74 2.80 7.47
N VAL A 238 21.69 2.18 8.66
CA VAL A 238 20.42 1.70 9.24
C VAL A 238 19.53 2.87 9.67
N GLU A 239 20.12 4.00 10.05
CA GLU A 239 19.42 5.25 10.37
C GLU A 239 18.71 5.82 9.12
N GLU A 240 19.39 5.83 7.97
CA GLU A 240 18.78 6.20 6.69
C GLU A 240 17.69 5.20 6.26
N ALA A 241 17.88 3.91 6.52
CA ALA A 241 16.85 2.91 6.29
C ALA A 241 15.60 3.19 7.14
N ALA A 242 15.78 3.51 8.43
CA ALA A 242 14.69 3.89 9.33
C ALA A 242 14.02 5.21 8.93
N ALA A 243 14.76 6.16 8.36
CA ALA A 243 14.22 7.41 7.81
C ALA A 243 13.50 7.21 6.46
N THR A 244 13.76 6.10 5.78
CA THR A 244 13.16 5.73 4.49
C THR A 244 11.89 4.92 4.67
N VAL A 245 11.87 3.93 5.57
CA VAL A 245 10.75 3.00 5.74
C VAL A 245 9.62 3.60 6.58
N GLY A 246 8.41 3.56 6.03
CA GLY A 246 7.16 3.90 6.70
C GLY A 246 6.69 2.79 7.65
N ILE A 247 6.68 1.55 7.19
CA ILE A 247 6.42 0.36 8.01
C ILE A 247 7.13 -0.83 7.36
N LEU A 248 7.74 -1.69 8.16
CA LEU A 248 8.49 -2.83 7.66
C LEU A 248 7.53 -3.97 7.33
N LEU A 249 7.83 -4.68 6.24
CA LEU A 249 7.31 -6.02 6.03
C LEU A 249 7.99 -6.97 7.03
N PHE A 250 7.23 -7.86 7.64
CA PHE A 250 7.82 -8.93 8.43
C PHE A 250 8.63 -9.86 7.52
N VAL A 251 9.90 -10.10 7.86
CA VAL A 251 10.78 -11.05 7.18
C VAL A 251 11.50 -11.88 8.24
N GLU A 252 11.47 -13.19 8.11
CA GLU A 252 12.33 -14.05 8.92
C GLU A 252 13.78 -13.90 8.43
N VAL A 253 14.62 -13.36 9.31
CA VAL A 253 16.06 -13.21 9.07
C VAL A 253 16.84 -14.16 9.97
N PRO A 254 18.03 -14.64 9.57
CA PRO A 254 18.87 -15.48 10.42
C PRO A 254 19.11 -14.83 11.79
N GLY A 255 18.81 -15.56 12.87
CA GLY A 255 18.95 -15.05 14.24
C GLY A 255 17.91 -14.01 14.68
N GLY A 256 16.92 -13.72 13.84
CA GLY A 256 15.78 -12.84 14.13
C GLY A 256 14.55 -13.57 14.68
N MET A 257 13.43 -12.84 14.72
CA MET A 257 12.14 -13.37 15.19
C MET A 257 11.51 -14.29 14.14
N THR A 258 10.99 -15.44 14.55
CA THR A 258 10.21 -16.33 13.68
C THR A 258 8.77 -15.85 13.53
N ALA A 259 8.08 -16.25 12.45
CA ALA A 259 6.69 -15.91 12.18
C ALA A 259 5.77 -16.41 13.32
N ALA A 260 5.99 -17.64 13.80
CA ALA A 260 5.23 -18.20 14.91
C ALA A 260 5.38 -17.36 16.20
N ARG A 261 6.61 -16.94 16.52
CA ARG A 261 6.86 -16.09 17.70
C ARG A 261 6.28 -14.70 17.54
N ALA A 262 6.43 -14.08 16.37
CA ALA A 262 5.88 -12.77 16.07
C ALA A 262 4.34 -12.75 16.14
N LEU A 263 3.68 -13.80 15.63
CA LEU A 263 2.23 -13.97 15.75
C LEU A 263 1.80 -14.21 17.20
N GLN A 264 2.53 -15.04 17.96
CA GLN A 264 2.24 -15.24 19.37
C GLN A 264 2.28 -13.93 20.17
N LEU A 265 3.31 -13.10 19.94
CA LEU A 265 3.43 -11.77 20.56
C LEU A 265 2.34 -10.80 20.09
N PHE A 266 1.91 -10.93 18.83
CA PHE A 266 0.84 -10.12 18.26
C PHE A 266 -0.52 -10.41 18.89
N HIS A 267 -0.83 -11.68 19.16
CA HIS A 267 -2.13 -12.11 19.70
C HIS A 267 -2.21 -12.06 21.24
N HIS A 268 -1.12 -12.35 21.95
CA HIS A 268 -1.13 -12.62 23.40
C HIS A 268 -0.36 -11.60 24.23
N GLY A 269 -0.19 -10.39 23.72
CA GLY A 269 0.42 -9.31 24.49
C GLY A 269 -0.49 -8.88 25.64
N ASN A 270 -0.36 -9.52 26.81
CA ASN A 270 -0.78 -8.98 28.10
C ASN A 270 -0.13 -7.62 28.36
#